data_AF-A0A9N9TRD6-F1
#
_entry.id   AF-A0A9N9TRD6-F1
#
_cell.length_a   1.000
_cell.length_b   1.000
_cell.length_c   1.000
_cell.angle_alpha   90.00
_cell.angle_beta   90.00
_cell.angle_gamma   90.00
#
_symmetry.space_group_name_H-M   'P 1'
#
loop_
_entity.id
_entity.type
_entity.pdbx_description
1 polymer ?
#
loop_
_entity_poly.entity_id
_entity_poly.type
_entity_poly.pdbx_seq_one_letter_code
_entity_poly.pdbx_strand_id
1 'polypeptide(L)'
;MIPPNLYPTLFLSKHPDYILFKLAIYFAEQGHSVWFISPKVFESIPEDIRSPDKEILQSITFVYLQDYKSLINHLNAIHLWHKVPTVVLMSGFDVYTKLYGDTFDPLLPAIVTSSLFDGASVCSKKNKKPVFVIVAAYEPPRIYLSRYQSLHDLYYPNFISNGEKSAILKKVVDYYGNNKFVVNE
;
A
#
# COMPACT_ATOMS: atom_id res chain seq x y z
N MET A 1 16.86 4.27 2.15
CA MET A 1 17.24 3.68 0.85
C MET A 1 16.22 2.61 0.51
N ILE A 2 15.61 2.67 -0.67
CA ILE A 2 14.57 1.75 -1.10
C ILE A 2 15.24 0.41 -1.49
N PRO A 3 14.82 -0.73 -0.92
CA PRO A 3 15.36 -2.03 -1.31
C PRO A 3 15.15 -2.32 -2.80
N PRO A 4 16.07 -3.05 -3.45
CA PRO A 4 15.89 -3.45 -4.85
C PRO A 4 14.63 -4.31 -5.01
N ASN A 5 14.01 -4.23 -6.19
CA ASN A 5 12.77 -4.96 -6.54
C ASN A 5 11.53 -4.56 -5.71
N LEU A 6 11.58 -3.41 -5.02
CA LEU A 6 10.40 -2.78 -4.45
C LEU A 6 10.01 -1.55 -5.25
N TYR A 7 8.71 -1.41 -5.49
CA TYR A 7 8.13 -0.27 -6.21
C TYR A 7 7.11 0.43 -5.31
N PRO A 8 7.56 1.33 -4.42
CA PRO A 8 6.70 1.98 -3.46
C PRO A 8 5.98 3.19 -4.05
N THR A 9 4.67 3.26 -3.86
CA THR A 9 3.80 4.39 -4.19
C THR A 9 3.09 4.86 -2.93
N LEU A 10 3.09 6.17 -2.69
CA LEU A 10 2.24 6.81 -1.70
C LEU A 10 1.25 7.73 -2.42
N PHE A 11 -0.04 7.60 -2.13
CA PHE A 11 -1.01 8.55 -2.63
C PHE A 11 -1.93 9.12 -1.56
N LEU A 12 -2.35 10.36 -1.77
CA LEU A 12 -3.28 11.09 -0.93
C LEU A 12 -4.61 11.27 -1.64
N SER A 13 -5.72 10.96 -0.97
CA SER A 13 -7.06 11.08 -1.55
C SER A 13 -8.13 11.32 -0.50
N LYS A 14 -9.26 11.92 -0.90
CA LYS A 14 -10.49 11.97 -0.08
C LYS A 14 -11.17 10.60 0.03
N HIS A 15 -10.86 9.68 -0.89
CA HIS A 15 -11.48 8.35 -0.96
C HIS A 15 -10.43 7.25 -1.16
N PRO A 16 -9.44 7.14 -0.25
CA PRO A 16 -8.31 6.23 -0.43
C PRO A 16 -8.77 4.76 -0.46
N ASP A 17 -9.73 4.40 0.37
CA ASP A 17 -10.29 3.05 0.46
C ASP A 17 -10.89 2.56 -0.85
N TYR A 18 -11.68 3.41 -1.51
CA TYR A 18 -12.27 3.10 -2.82
C TYR A 18 -11.19 2.82 -3.87
N ILE A 19 -10.16 3.67 -3.92
CA ILE A 19 -9.07 3.56 -4.90
C ILE A 19 -8.26 2.29 -4.63
N LEU A 20 -7.89 2.04 -3.38
CA LEU A 20 -7.19 0.80 -3.00
C LEU A 20 -8.01 -0.44 -3.32
N PHE A 21 -9.33 -0.41 -3.13
CA PHE A 21 -10.18 -1.57 -3.43
C PHE A 21 -10.24 -1.86 -4.94
N LYS A 22 -10.37 -0.81 -5.77
CA LYS A 22 -10.23 -0.94 -7.23
C LYS A 22 -8.86 -1.48 -7.64
N LEU A 23 -7.79 -1.00 -7.01
CA LEU A 23 -6.43 -1.51 -7.26
C LEU A 23 -6.27 -2.97 -6.85
N ALA A 24 -6.89 -3.39 -5.73
CA ALA A 24 -6.85 -4.77 -5.28
C ALA A 24 -7.46 -5.71 -6.30
N ILE A 25 -8.65 -5.34 -6.82
CA ILE A 25 -9.31 -6.08 -7.89
C ILE A 25 -8.44 -6.09 -9.14
N TYR A 26 -7.97 -4.93 -9.58
CA TYR A 26 -7.14 -4.80 -10.78
C TYR A 26 -5.91 -5.73 -10.72
N PHE A 27 -5.13 -5.69 -9.64
CA PHE A 27 -3.95 -6.54 -9.52
C PHE A 27 -4.30 -8.02 -9.40
N ALA A 28 -5.38 -8.37 -8.69
CA ALA A 28 -5.86 -9.75 -8.62
C ALA A 28 -6.30 -10.29 -9.99
N GLU A 29 -6.97 -9.48 -10.81
CA GLU A 29 -7.34 -9.80 -12.21
C GLU A 29 -6.09 -10.01 -13.09
N GLN A 30 -4.98 -9.33 -12.79
CA GLN A 30 -3.68 -9.57 -13.43
C GLN A 30 -2.93 -10.79 -12.86
N GLY A 31 -3.54 -11.56 -11.96
CA GLY A 31 -2.96 -12.79 -11.39
C GLY A 31 -1.99 -12.56 -10.22
N HIS A 32 -1.98 -11.36 -9.62
CA HIS A 32 -1.17 -11.09 -8.44
C HIS A 32 -1.83 -11.61 -7.15
N SER A 33 -1.01 -12.10 -6.22
CA SER A 33 -1.42 -12.26 -4.83
C SER A 33 -1.37 -10.90 -4.14
N VAL A 34 -2.52 -10.46 -3.63
CA VAL A 34 -2.70 -9.11 -3.07
C VAL A 34 -2.94 -9.20 -1.57
N TRP A 35 -2.21 -8.41 -0.80
CA TRP A 35 -2.60 -8.09 0.58
C TRP A 35 -3.28 -6.75 0.63
N PHE A 36 -4.42 -6.72 1.30
CA PHE A 36 -5.13 -5.50 1.63
C PHE A 36 -5.08 -5.30 3.14
N ILE A 37 -4.18 -4.44 3.60
CA ILE A 37 -4.00 -4.08 4.99
C ILE A 37 -4.85 -2.86 5.33
N SER A 38 -5.63 -2.92 6.40
CA SER A 38 -6.50 -1.81 6.84
C SER A 38 -6.62 -1.75 8.37
N PRO A 39 -6.73 -0.55 8.97
CA PRO A 39 -7.01 -0.42 10.40
C PRO A 39 -8.44 -0.81 10.78
N LYS A 40 -9.36 -0.83 9.81
CA LYS A 40 -10.79 -1.11 10.03
C LYS A 40 -11.28 -2.21 9.10
N VAL A 41 -12.25 -2.97 9.58
CA VAL A 41 -12.94 -4.00 8.79
C VAL A 41 -13.73 -3.31 7.68
N PHE A 42 -13.70 -3.88 6.48
CA PHE A 42 -14.59 -3.45 5.40
C PHE A 42 -15.96 -4.09 5.62
N GLU A 43 -16.96 -3.26 5.91
CA GLU A 43 -18.33 -3.74 6.12
C GLU A 43 -19.06 -4.03 4.80
N SER A 44 -18.69 -3.34 3.73
CA SER A 44 -19.29 -3.52 2.41
C SER A 44 -18.32 -3.17 1.28
N ILE A 45 -18.58 -3.74 0.10
CA ILE A 45 -17.95 -3.31 -1.15
C ILE A 45 -18.48 -1.91 -1.47
N PRO A 46 -17.63 -0.93 -1.81
CA PRO A 46 -18.08 0.39 -2.22
C PRO A 46 -19.10 0.32 -3.38
N GLU A 47 -20.17 1.13 -3.32
CA GLU A 47 -21.36 1.03 -4.18
C GLU A 47 -21.07 1.05 -5.70
N ASP A 48 -19.99 1.71 -6.14
CA ASP A 48 -19.59 1.82 -7.55
C ASP A 48 -18.65 0.70 -8.03
N ILE A 49 -18.52 -0.38 -7.27
CA ILE A 49 -17.65 -1.51 -7.59
C ILE A 49 -18.49 -2.75 -7.85
N ARG A 50 -18.54 -3.14 -9.14
CA ARG A 50 -19.08 -4.45 -9.54
C ARG A 50 -18.37 -5.54 -8.74
N SER A 51 -19.15 -6.41 -8.12
CA SER A 51 -18.61 -7.53 -7.35
C SER A 51 -17.71 -8.38 -8.26
N PRO A 52 -16.42 -8.53 -7.92
CA PRO A 52 -15.50 -9.36 -8.67
C PRO A 52 -15.85 -10.84 -8.51
N ASP A 53 -15.38 -11.66 -9.44
CA ASP A 53 -15.57 -13.11 -9.37
C ASP A 53 -14.89 -13.70 -8.13
N LYS A 54 -15.40 -14.85 -7.66
CA LYS A 54 -14.92 -15.51 -6.44
C LYS A 54 -13.41 -15.81 -6.49
N GLU A 55 -12.89 -16.19 -7.65
CA GLU A 55 -11.46 -16.50 -7.85
C GLU A 55 -10.58 -15.25 -7.68
N ILE A 56 -11.05 -14.10 -8.15
CA ILE A 56 -10.37 -12.80 -7.96
C ILE A 56 -10.34 -12.44 -6.49
N LEU A 57 -11.47 -12.61 -5.77
CA LEU A 57 -11.51 -12.37 -4.33
C LEU A 57 -10.58 -13.30 -3.54
N GLN A 58 -10.43 -14.56 -3.96
CA GLN A 58 -9.51 -15.51 -3.31
C GLN A 58 -8.03 -15.13 -3.46
N SER A 59 -7.70 -14.30 -4.45
CA SER A 59 -6.35 -13.76 -4.65
C SER A 59 -6.05 -12.55 -3.74
N ILE A 60 -7.08 -12.00 -3.07
CA ILE A 60 -6.97 -10.87 -2.15
C ILE A 60 -7.08 -11.36 -0.72
N THR A 61 -6.00 -11.19 0.06
CA THR A 61 -5.98 -11.45 1.50
C THR A 61 -6.23 -10.14 2.24
N PHE A 62 -7.38 -10.03 2.90
CA PHE A 62 -7.68 -8.90 3.78
C PHE A 62 -7.04 -9.10 5.15
N VAL A 63 -6.34 -8.06 5.62
CA VAL A 63 -5.60 -8.07 6.88
C VAL A 63 -6.01 -6.84 7.69
N TYR A 64 -6.65 -7.06 8.84
CA TYR A 64 -7.15 -5.98 9.68
C TYR A 64 -6.29 -5.81 10.93
N LEU A 65 -5.58 -4.69 11.03
CA LEU A 65 -4.61 -4.41 12.09
C LEU A 65 -4.91 -3.03 12.68
N GLN A 66 -5.44 -2.98 13.89
CA GLN A 66 -5.99 -1.72 14.43
C GLN A 66 -4.93 -0.63 14.67
N ASP A 67 -3.68 -1.00 14.91
CA ASP A 67 -2.61 -0.07 15.25
C ASP A 67 -1.26 -0.46 14.64
N TYR A 68 -0.29 0.45 14.75
CA TYR A 68 1.05 0.29 14.18
C TYR A 68 1.83 -0.85 14.84
N LYS A 69 1.55 -1.18 16.12
CA LYS A 69 2.21 -2.29 16.82
C LYS A 69 1.78 -3.63 16.22
N SER A 70 0.48 -3.78 15.99
CA SER A 70 -0.11 -4.93 15.31
C SER A 70 0.43 -5.06 13.89
N LEU A 71 0.53 -3.94 13.17
CA LEU A 71 1.15 -3.89 11.85
C LEU A 71 2.61 -4.38 11.85
N ILE A 72 3.46 -3.84 12.73
CA ILE A 72 4.88 -4.21 12.80
C ILE A 72 5.02 -5.69 13.19
N ASN A 73 4.27 -6.16 14.19
CA ASN A 73 4.31 -7.56 14.61
C ASN A 73 3.92 -8.50 13.45
N HIS A 74 2.90 -8.12 12.68
CA HIS A 74 2.45 -8.86 11.52
C HIS A 74 3.52 -8.92 10.41
N LEU A 75 4.12 -7.78 10.07
CA LEU A 75 5.18 -7.69 9.06
C LEU A 75 6.43 -8.47 9.49
N ASN A 76 6.79 -8.43 10.77
CA ASN A 76 7.93 -9.19 11.30
C ASN A 76 7.72 -10.71 11.18
N ALA A 77 6.48 -11.20 11.25
CA ALA A 77 6.17 -12.62 11.12
C ALA A 77 6.17 -13.13 9.66
N ILE A 78 6.27 -12.25 8.65
CA ILE A 78 6.08 -12.61 7.23
C ILE A 78 7.04 -13.68 6.71
N HIS A 79 8.23 -13.78 7.32
CA HIS A 79 9.22 -14.80 6.97
C HIS A 79 8.74 -16.22 7.30
N LEU A 80 7.78 -16.39 8.21
CA LEU A 80 7.20 -17.68 8.59
C LEU A 80 6.07 -18.14 7.64
N TRP A 81 5.60 -17.25 6.77
CA TRP A 81 4.37 -17.52 6.01
C TRP A 81 4.64 -18.32 4.74
N HIS A 82 3.78 -19.29 4.46
CA HIS A 82 3.93 -20.14 3.27
C HIS A 82 3.58 -19.41 1.97
N LYS A 83 2.51 -18.60 1.98
CA LYS A 83 2.11 -17.74 0.85
C LYS A 83 2.36 -16.29 1.21
N VAL A 84 3.03 -15.55 0.31
CA VAL A 84 3.37 -14.14 0.49
C VAL A 84 2.92 -13.32 -0.73
N PRO A 85 2.56 -12.04 -0.55
CA PRO A 85 1.97 -11.22 -1.60
C PRO A 85 3.01 -10.77 -2.62
N THR A 86 2.56 -10.52 -3.85
CA THR A 86 3.31 -9.72 -4.85
C THR A 86 2.87 -8.26 -4.85
N VAL A 87 1.72 -7.95 -4.24
CA VAL A 87 1.20 -6.59 -4.09
C VAL A 87 0.75 -6.37 -2.65
N VAL A 88 1.25 -5.33 -2.01
CA VAL A 88 0.85 -4.90 -0.66
C VAL A 88 0.16 -3.56 -0.76
N LEU A 89 -1.13 -3.56 -0.46
CA LEU A 89 -1.98 -2.37 -0.39
C LEU A 89 -2.21 -2.05 1.08
N MET A 90 -1.92 -0.83 1.51
CA MET A 90 -2.15 -0.40 2.89
C MET A 90 -3.01 0.86 2.93
N SER A 91 -4.21 0.72 3.50
CA SER A 91 -5.06 1.85 3.87
C SER A 91 -4.69 2.39 5.25
N GLY A 92 -5.08 3.64 5.51
CA GLY A 92 -4.92 4.28 6.81
C GLY A 92 -3.47 4.51 7.20
N PHE A 93 -2.59 4.82 6.24
CA PHE A 93 -1.20 5.10 6.54
C PHE A 93 -1.05 6.25 7.56
N ASP A 94 -1.90 7.27 7.47
CA ASP A 94 -2.02 8.37 8.44
C ASP A 94 -2.38 7.88 9.86
N VAL A 95 -3.20 6.83 9.97
CA VAL A 95 -3.60 6.22 11.24
C VAL A 95 -2.43 5.51 11.89
N TYR A 96 -1.71 4.67 11.12
CA TYR A 96 -0.55 3.94 11.64
C TYR A 96 0.62 4.86 12.02
N THR A 97 0.78 5.95 11.28
CA THR A 97 1.92 6.86 11.44
C THR A 97 1.61 8.06 12.35
N LYS A 98 0.34 8.25 12.72
CA LYS A 98 -0.14 9.41 13.49
C LYS A 98 0.29 10.75 12.89
N LEU A 99 0.29 10.84 11.55
CA LEU A 99 0.76 12.03 10.83
C LEU A 99 -0.07 13.29 11.13
N TYR A 100 -1.28 13.16 11.65
CA TYR A 100 -2.15 14.27 12.05
C TYR A 100 -2.17 14.54 13.56
N GLY A 101 -1.37 13.79 14.33
CA GLY A 101 -1.28 14.01 15.78
C GLY A 101 -0.69 15.38 16.12
N ASP A 102 -1.12 15.91 17.27
CA ASP A 102 -0.61 17.16 17.83
C ASP A 102 0.90 17.08 18.11
N THR A 103 1.34 15.94 18.65
CA THR A 103 2.75 15.62 18.86
C THR A 103 3.27 14.78 17.70
N PHE A 104 3.86 15.43 16.69
CA PHE A 104 4.47 14.72 15.57
C PHE A 104 5.82 14.12 15.96
N ASP A 105 5.91 12.80 15.86
CA ASP A 105 7.17 12.07 15.96
C ASP A 105 7.55 11.53 14.57
N PRO A 106 8.60 12.09 13.91
CA PRO A 106 9.03 11.63 12.59
C PRO A 106 9.60 10.20 12.61
N LEU A 107 9.96 9.67 13.77
CA LEU A 107 10.48 8.31 13.90
C LEU A 107 9.40 7.26 13.60
N LEU A 108 8.15 7.51 13.99
CA LEU A 108 7.07 6.54 13.80
C LEU A 108 6.77 6.28 12.30
N PRO A 109 6.55 7.30 11.44
CA PRO A 109 6.45 7.09 9.99
C PRO A 109 7.65 6.35 9.38
N ALA A 110 8.87 6.66 9.83
CA ALA A 110 10.08 6.00 9.37
C ALA A 110 10.12 4.52 9.75
N ILE A 111 9.74 4.18 10.99
CA ILE A 111 9.65 2.78 11.46
C ILE A 111 8.60 2.03 10.66
N VAL A 112 7.37 2.56 10.54
CA VAL A 112 6.28 1.91 9.80
C VAL A 112 6.70 1.65 8.35
N THR A 113 7.29 2.65 7.70
CA THR A 113 7.74 2.52 6.30
C THR A 113 8.88 1.51 6.16
N SER A 114 9.86 1.55 7.06
CA SER A 114 11.00 0.62 7.02
C SER A 114 10.56 -0.81 7.27
N SER A 115 9.71 -1.06 8.28
CA SER A 115 9.15 -2.38 8.55
C SER A 115 8.32 -2.91 7.36
N LEU A 116 7.57 -2.02 6.68
CA LEU A 116 6.82 -2.39 5.48
C LEU A 116 7.75 -2.78 4.34
N PHE A 117 8.82 -2.04 4.12
CA PHE A 117 9.79 -2.32 3.06
C PHE A 117 10.62 -3.58 3.37
N ASP A 118 10.98 -3.80 4.63
CA ASP A 118 11.65 -5.03 5.05
C ASP A 118 10.74 -6.25 4.83
N GLY A 119 9.48 -6.16 5.24
CA GLY A 119 8.49 -7.20 4.99
C GLY A 119 8.28 -7.47 3.50
N ALA A 120 8.11 -6.42 2.70
CA ALA A 120 7.98 -6.52 1.25
C ALA A 120 9.23 -7.10 0.58
N SER A 121 10.42 -6.79 1.10
CA SER A 121 11.69 -7.37 0.62
C SER A 121 11.74 -8.87 0.85
N VAL A 122 11.25 -9.36 1.99
CA VAL A 122 11.11 -10.80 2.25
C VAL A 122 10.14 -11.43 1.25
N CYS A 123 9.02 -10.77 0.96
CA CYS A 123 8.07 -11.23 -0.07
C CYS A 123 8.74 -11.34 -1.44
N SER A 124 9.50 -10.32 -1.85
CA SER A 124 10.19 -10.31 -3.14
C SER A 124 11.18 -11.47 -3.25
N LYS A 125 11.98 -11.71 -2.21
CA LYS A 125 12.94 -12.82 -2.16
C LYS A 125 12.25 -14.18 -2.25
N LYS A 126 11.16 -14.38 -1.51
CA LYS A 126 10.38 -15.63 -1.52
C LYS A 126 9.70 -15.89 -2.86
N ASN A 127 9.10 -14.86 -3.45
CA ASN A 127 8.39 -14.97 -4.73
C ASN A 127 9.33 -14.95 -5.94
N LYS A 128 10.60 -14.54 -5.77
CA LYS A 128 11.56 -14.24 -6.85
C LYS A 128 10.97 -13.28 -7.89
N LYS A 129 10.15 -12.34 -7.43
CA LYS A 129 9.43 -11.35 -8.23
C LYS A 129 9.48 -10.01 -7.51
N PRO A 130 9.36 -8.88 -8.22
CA PRO A 130 9.23 -7.62 -7.54
C PRO A 130 7.91 -7.49 -6.79
N VAL A 131 7.90 -6.61 -5.80
CA VAL A 131 6.73 -6.36 -4.95
C VAL A 131 6.30 -4.91 -5.07
N PHE A 132 5.01 -4.73 -5.33
CA PHE A 132 4.40 -3.41 -5.39
C PHE A 132 3.89 -3.04 -4.01
N VAL A 133 4.33 -1.91 -3.49
CA VAL A 133 3.93 -1.43 -2.17
C VAL A 133 3.17 -0.12 -2.36
N ILE A 134 1.85 -0.16 -2.18
CA ILE A 134 1.00 1.00 -2.39
C ILE A 134 0.37 1.37 -1.06
N VAL A 135 0.71 2.55 -0.56
CA VAL A 135 0.17 3.07 0.69
C VAL A 135 -0.72 4.26 0.39
N ALA A 136 -1.85 4.33 1.09
CA ALA A 136 -2.79 5.42 0.96
C ALA A 136 -3.03 6.07 2.31
N ALA A 137 -3.14 7.40 2.28
CA ALA A 137 -3.61 8.19 3.40
C ALA A 137 -4.76 9.09 2.93
N TYR A 138 -5.58 9.50 3.90
CA TYR A 138 -6.57 10.55 3.65
C TYR A 138 -5.88 11.85 3.24
N GLU A 139 -6.53 12.64 2.40
CA GLU A 139 -6.01 13.95 2.02
C GLU A 139 -5.93 14.86 3.26
N PRO A 140 -4.73 15.33 3.65
CA PRO A 140 -4.55 16.08 4.87
C PRO A 140 -4.97 17.55 4.74
N PRO A 141 -5.33 18.21 5.85
CA PRO A 141 -5.23 19.66 5.96
C PRO A 141 -3.83 20.16 5.56
N ARG A 142 -3.78 21.35 4.94
CA ARG A 142 -2.53 21.93 4.41
C ARG A 142 -1.38 21.99 5.42
N ILE A 143 -1.69 22.20 6.70
CA ILE A 143 -0.72 22.28 7.79
C ILE A 143 0.11 21.00 7.99
N TYR A 144 -0.36 19.85 7.52
CA TYR A 144 0.34 18.56 7.65
C TYR A 144 1.06 18.12 6.37
N LEU A 145 0.96 18.87 5.27
CA LEU A 145 1.54 18.47 3.97
C LEU A 145 3.07 18.33 4.03
N SER A 146 3.75 19.17 4.80
CA SER A 146 5.21 19.08 4.98
C SER A 146 5.66 17.74 5.57
N ARG A 147 4.83 17.10 6.40
CA ARG A 147 5.11 15.78 6.99
C ARG A 147 5.13 14.66 5.94
N TYR A 148 4.36 14.82 4.85
CA TYR A 148 4.36 13.88 3.73
C TYR A 148 5.50 14.14 2.75
N GLN A 149 5.95 15.39 2.61
CA GLN A 149 7.07 15.72 1.72
C GLN A 149 8.33 14.95 2.13
N SER A 150 8.65 14.89 3.42
CA SER A 150 9.78 14.10 3.91
C SER A 150 9.66 12.61 3.59
N LEU A 151 8.44 12.06 3.57
CA LEU A 151 8.21 10.65 3.23
C LEU A 151 8.38 10.41 1.73
N HIS A 152 7.88 11.31 0.89
CA HIS A 152 8.12 11.28 -0.55
C HIS A 152 9.63 11.31 -0.84
N ASP A 153 10.34 12.29 -0.28
CA ASP A 153 11.76 12.52 -0.59
C ASP A 153 12.66 11.35 -0.17
N LEU A 154 12.30 10.62 0.90
CA LEU A 154 13.12 9.56 1.47
C LEU A 154 12.71 8.13 1.06
N TYR A 155 11.40 7.88 0.85
CA TYR A 155 10.87 6.52 0.79
C TYR A 155 9.95 6.25 -0.41
N TYR A 156 9.23 7.26 -0.91
CA TYR A 156 8.17 7.08 -1.91
C TYR A 156 8.44 7.93 -3.15
N PRO A 157 9.26 7.45 -4.10
CA PRO A 157 9.62 8.20 -5.31
C PRO A 157 8.42 8.40 -6.24
N ASN A 158 7.39 7.55 -6.13
CA ASN A 158 6.10 7.77 -6.76
C ASN A 158 5.11 8.30 -5.73
N PHE A 159 4.93 9.62 -5.69
CA PHE A 159 3.96 10.29 -4.83
C PHE A 159 2.86 10.95 -5.65
N ILE A 160 1.62 10.53 -5.39
CA ILE A 160 0.45 11.01 -6.12
C ILE A 160 -0.46 11.76 -5.15
N SER A 161 -0.56 13.07 -5.34
CA SER A 161 -1.52 13.92 -4.61
C SER A 161 -2.41 14.67 -5.59
N ASN A 162 -3.51 15.23 -5.07
CA ASN A 162 -4.42 16.13 -5.78
C ASN A 162 -4.97 15.55 -7.09
N GLY A 163 -6.14 14.92 -7.01
CA GLY A 163 -6.84 14.43 -8.19
C GLY A 163 -8.16 13.73 -7.86
N GLU A 164 -9.01 13.61 -8.87
CA GLU A 164 -10.21 12.77 -8.78
C GLU A 164 -9.85 11.28 -8.70
N LYS A 165 -10.78 10.47 -8.19
CA LYS A 165 -10.58 9.02 -7.96
C LYS A 165 -10.03 8.30 -9.20
N SER A 166 -10.60 8.58 -10.37
CA SER A 166 -10.22 7.98 -11.66
C SER A 166 -8.83 8.39 -12.14
N ALA A 167 -8.46 9.66 -11.93
CA ALA A 167 -7.15 10.18 -12.31
C ALA A 167 -6.04 9.58 -11.43
N ILE A 168 -6.27 9.45 -10.12
CA ILE A 168 -5.31 8.79 -9.21
C ILE A 168 -5.17 7.33 -9.58
N LEU A 169 -6.28 6.60 -9.76
CA LEU A 169 -6.27 5.20 -10.17
C LEU A 169 -5.45 4.99 -11.44
N LYS A 170 -5.68 5.83 -12.47
CA LYS A 170 -4.95 5.78 -13.72
C LYS A 170 -3.45 6.03 -13.52
N LYS A 171 -3.06 7.06 -12.76
CA LYS A 171 -1.64 7.35 -12.47
C LYS A 171 -0.93 6.18 -11.77
N VAL A 172 -1.60 5.55 -10.81
CA VAL A 172 -1.06 4.37 -10.12
C VAL A 172 -0.90 3.22 -11.11
N VAL A 173 -1.95 2.89 -11.86
CA VAL A 173 -1.92 1.79 -12.84
C VAL A 173 -0.86 2.03 -13.92
N ASP A 174 -0.77 3.23 -14.47
CA ASP A 174 0.21 3.59 -15.50
C ASP A 174 1.66 3.44 -14.96
N TYR A 175 1.90 3.80 -13.70
CA TYR A 175 3.22 3.59 -13.07
C TYR A 175 3.61 2.11 -13.04
N TYR A 176 2.70 1.21 -12.67
CA TYR A 176 2.99 -0.22 -12.60
C TYR A 176 2.90 -0.93 -13.96
N GLY A 177 2.05 -0.44 -14.87
CA GLY A 177 1.88 -0.96 -16.23
C GLY A 177 2.99 -0.56 -17.20
N ASN A 178 3.61 0.62 -17.02
CA ASN A 178 4.78 1.05 -17.79
C ASN A 178 6.08 0.44 -17.26
N ASN A 179 6.11 0.03 -15.98
CA ASN A 179 7.21 -0.74 -15.39
C ASN A 179 7.10 -2.25 -15.74
N LYS A 180 6.65 -2.61 -16.97
CA LYS A 180 6.70 -4.00 -17.44
C LYS A 180 8.12 -4.53 -17.28
N PHE A 181 8.23 -5.37 -16.27
CA PHE A 181 9.39 -5.99 -15.69
C PHE A 181 10.51 -6.25 -16.70
N VAL A 182 11.58 -5.45 -16.59
CA VAL A 182 12.93 -5.87 -17.01
C VAL A 182 13.34 -7.01 -16.08
N VAL A 183 12.83 -8.20 -16.36
CA VAL A 183 13.48 -9.43 -15.90
C VAL A 183 14.58 -9.66 -16.92
N ASN A 184 15.78 -9.16 -16.62
CA ASN A 184 16.95 -9.70 -17.30
C ASN A 184 17.05 -11.16 -16.84
N GLU A 185 16.93 -12.06 -17.81
CA GLU A 185 17.21 -13.49 -17.72
C GLU A 185 18.58 -13.78 -17.09
#